data_AF-A0A257PGG0-F1
#
_entry.id   AF-A0A257PGG0-F1
#
_cell.length_a   1.000
_cell.length_b   1.000
_cell.length_c   1.000
_cell.angle_alpha   90.00
_cell.angle_beta   90.00
_cell.angle_gamma   90.00
#
_symmetry.space_group_name_H-M   'P 1'
#
loop_
_entity.id
_entity.type
_entity.pdbx_description
1 polymer ?
#
loop_
_entity_poly.entity_id
_entity_poly.type
_entity_poly.pdbx_seq_one_letter_code
_entity_poly.pdbx_strand_id
1 'polypeptide(L)'
;MKHLAPKACLTILLAGVVVPPAMAAHYCLRNQVIPPICIYDDPAECQKDANRQGAECDVNPNEIHLNAQFGKYCVVTAGGVSDCNYTDPGTCSREAAQKGGACAPSPGHHPLQAPNPYSPVEGY
;
A
#
# COMPACT_ATOMS: atom_id res chain seq x y z
N MET A 1 -46.93 51.57 21.99
CA MET A 1 -45.53 52.04 22.17
C MET A 1 -44.70 50.83 22.58
N LYS A 2 -44.08 50.14 21.60
CA LYS A 2 -42.62 50.03 21.37
C LYS A 2 -41.83 49.55 22.60
N HIS A 3 -41.24 48.35 22.53
CA HIS A 3 -39.88 47.91 22.93
C HIS A 3 -39.84 46.36 22.95
N LEU A 4 -39.30 45.69 21.92
CA LEU A 4 -37.91 45.24 21.71
C LEU A 4 -37.49 43.98 22.53
N ALA A 5 -36.96 42.98 21.80
CA ALA A 5 -36.75 41.56 22.12
C ALA A 5 -35.65 41.22 23.17
N PRO A 6 -35.38 39.92 23.44
CA PRO A 6 -34.36 39.26 22.62
C PRO A 6 -34.73 37.83 22.18
N LYS A 7 -34.53 37.57 20.89
CA LYS A 7 -34.44 36.21 20.32
C LYS A 7 -33.17 35.57 20.88
N ALA A 8 -33.33 34.50 21.66
CA ALA A 8 -32.25 33.59 21.97
C ALA A 8 -31.80 32.93 20.65
N CYS A 9 -30.71 33.42 20.08
CA CYS A 9 -30.02 32.77 18.99
C CYS A 9 -29.29 31.56 19.58
N LEU A 10 -29.94 30.40 19.56
CA LEU A 10 -29.34 29.12 19.92
C LEU A 10 -28.22 28.85 18.92
N THR A 11 -26.99 29.15 19.34
CA THR A 11 -25.79 28.94 18.54
C THR A 11 -25.43 27.47 18.66
N ILE A 12 -25.83 26.66 17.68
CA ILE A 12 -25.42 25.27 17.56
C ILE A 12 -23.93 25.28 17.21
N LEU A 13 -23.08 25.02 18.20
CA LEU A 13 -21.66 24.70 18.00
C LEU A 13 -21.58 23.36 17.27
N LEU A 14 -21.52 23.40 15.94
CA LEU A 14 -21.11 22.29 15.10
C LEU A 14 -19.65 21.96 15.42
N ALA A 15 -19.43 21.08 16.40
CA ALA A 15 -18.15 20.41 16.59
C ALA A 15 -17.92 19.53 15.35
N GLY A 16 -17.14 20.04 14.40
CA GLY A 16 -16.77 19.32 13.20
C GLY A 16 -16.01 18.05 13.57
N VAL A 17 -16.63 16.89 13.29
CA VAL A 17 -15.92 15.61 13.28
C VAL A 17 -14.92 15.68 12.14
N VAL A 18 -13.65 15.89 12.47
CA VAL A 18 -12.55 15.73 11.52
C VAL A 18 -12.45 14.24 11.25
N VAL A 19 -13.12 13.77 10.21
CA VAL A 19 -12.89 12.42 9.68
C VAL A 19 -11.50 12.49 9.06
N PRO A 20 -10.49 11.78 9.61
CA PRO A 20 -9.21 11.72 8.93
C PRO A 20 -9.44 11.18 7.51
N PRO A 21 -8.75 11.71 6.49
CA PRO A 21 -8.84 11.14 5.16
C PRO A 21 -8.57 9.63 5.26
N ALA A 22 -9.26 8.82 4.47
CA ALA A 22 -8.95 7.41 4.36
C ALA A 22 -7.50 7.29 3.89
N MET A 23 -6.58 7.13 4.84
CA MET A 23 -5.17 6.87 4.58
C MET A 23 -5.16 5.51 3.89
N ALA A 24 -4.90 5.51 2.59
CA ALA A 24 -4.75 4.26 1.89
C ALA A 24 -3.54 3.54 2.50
N ALA A 25 -3.74 2.29 2.89
CA ALA A 25 -2.74 1.59 3.67
C ALA A 25 -1.53 1.23 2.80
N HIS A 26 -0.34 1.28 3.39
CA HIS A 26 0.92 1.09 2.68
C HIS A 26 1.19 -0.37 2.29
N TYR A 27 0.58 -1.33 2.99
CA TYR A 27 0.83 -2.76 2.82
C TYR A 27 -0.47 -3.55 2.69
N CYS A 28 -0.39 -4.65 1.94
CA CYS A 28 -1.52 -5.49 1.59
C CYS A 28 -1.27 -6.96 1.95
N LEU A 29 -2.30 -7.64 2.43
CA LEU A 29 -2.31 -9.10 2.44
C LEU A 29 -2.67 -9.62 1.06
N ARG A 30 -1.82 -10.50 0.51
CA ARG A 30 -2.03 -11.15 -0.78
C ARG A 30 -2.05 -12.66 -0.61
N ASN A 31 -3.02 -13.32 -1.22
CA ASN A 31 -2.98 -14.76 -1.42
C ASN A 31 -3.46 -15.10 -2.84
N GLN A 32 -3.48 -16.38 -3.19
CA GLN A 32 -3.83 -16.81 -4.56
C GLN A 32 -5.34 -16.81 -4.84
N VAL A 33 -6.18 -16.63 -3.82
CA VAL A 33 -7.64 -16.87 -3.89
C VAL A 33 -8.43 -15.57 -3.86
N ILE A 34 -7.97 -14.57 -3.12
CA ILE A 34 -8.63 -13.26 -2.98
C ILE A 34 -7.73 -12.13 -3.47
N PRO A 35 -8.31 -11.06 -4.03
CA PRO A 35 -7.57 -9.83 -4.36
C PRO A 35 -6.82 -9.29 -3.14
N PRO A 36 -5.70 -8.57 -3.34
CA PRO A 36 -4.95 -7.97 -2.24
C PRO A 36 -5.82 -7.05 -1.37
N ILE A 37 -5.70 -7.20 -0.04
CA ILE A 37 -6.42 -6.39 0.95
C ILE A 37 -5.42 -5.45 1.62
N CYS A 38 -5.47 -4.17 1.26
CA CYS A 38 -4.54 -3.14 1.74
C CYS A 38 -5.13 -2.40 2.95
N ILE A 39 -4.83 -2.90 4.14
CA ILE A 39 -5.33 -2.35 5.42
C ILE A 39 -4.24 -2.16 6.48
N TYR A 40 -2.97 -2.41 6.13
CA TYR A 40 -1.85 -2.33 7.06
C TYR A 40 -0.95 -1.13 6.77
N ASP A 41 -0.68 -0.33 7.79
CA ASP A 41 0.32 0.75 7.74
C ASP A 41 1.71 0.29 8.16
N ASP A 42 1.79 -0.81 8.91
CA ASP A 42 3.04 -1.40 9.35
C ASP A 42 3.29 -2.76 8.66
N PRO A 43 4.46 -2.95 8.02
CA PRO A 43 4.75 -4.20 7.31
C PRO A 43 4.96 -5.38 8.26
N ALA A 44 5.37 -5.17 9.52
CA ALA A 44 5.55 -6.26 10.47
C ALA A 44 4.19 -6.80 10.96
N GLU A 45 3.19 -5.93 11.15
CA GLU A 45 1.81 -6.34 11.42
C GLU A 45 1.22 -7.13 10.25
N CYS A 46 1.39 -6.62 9.03
CA CYS A 46 0.99 -7.31 7.80
C CYS A 46 1.66 -8.68 7.68
N GLN A 47 2.97 -8.78 7.90
CA GLN A 47 3.71 -10.04 7.84
C GLN A 47 3.25 -11.05 8.89
N LYS A 48 2.92 -10.57 10.10
CA LYS A 48 2.40 -11.42 11.18
C LYS A 48 1.06 -12.05 10.78
N ASP A 49 0.16 -11.28 10.20
CA ASP A 49 -1.13 -11.79 9.74
C ASP A 49 -1.01 -12.63 8.45
N ALA A 50 -0.03 -12.33 7.61
CA ALA A 50 0.31 -13.14 6.44
C ALA A 50 0.72 -14.55 6.87
N ASN A 51 1.63 -14.64 7.84
CA ASN A 51 2.08 -15.91 8.41
C ASN A 51 0.93 -16.72 9.04
N ARG A 52 -0.04 -16.04 9.68
CA ARG A 52 -1.22 -16.71 10.29
C ARG A 52 -2.17 -17.29 9.26
N GLN A 53 -2.24 -16.68 8.07
CA GLN A 53 -3.23 -17.01 7.04
C GLN A 53 -2.64 -17.79 5.85
N GLY A 54 -1.34 -18.10 5.88
CA GLY A 54 -0.65 -18.67 4.71
C GLY A 54 -0.67 -17.74 3.51
N ALA A 55 -0.63 -16.43 3.78
CA ALA A 55 -0.62 -15.37 2.78
C ALA A 55 0.78 -14.72 2.71
N GLU A 56 0.94 -13.77 1.79
CA GLU A 56 2.12 -12.94 1.65
C GLU A 56 1.79 -11.49 2.05
N CYS A 57 2.74 -10.84 2.71
CA CYS A 57 2.69 -9.39 2.87
C CYS A 57 3.31 -8.72 1.65
N ASP A 58 2.53 -7.88 0.99
CA ASP A 58 2.91 -7.16 -0.22
C ASP A 58 2.81 -5.65 -0.01
N VAL A 59 3.42 -4.89 -0.91
CA VAL A 59 3.43 -3.42 -0.88
C VAL A 59 2.24 -2.90 -1.67
N ASN A 60 1.55 -1.87 -1.17
CA ASN A 60 0.52 -1.17 -1.94
C ASN A 60 1.18 -0.22 -2.95
N PRO A 61 1.14 -0.51 -4.26
CA PRO A 61 1.83 0.31 -5.27
C PRO A 61 1.17 1.67 -5.50
N ASN A 62 -0.06 1.88 -4.99
CA ASN A 62 -0.73 3.19 -5.04
C ASN A 62 -0.17 4.18 -4.02
N GLU A 63 0.45 3.66 -2.95
CA GLU A 63 0.98 4.46 -1.84
C GLU A 63 2.50 4.49 -1.81
N ILE A 64 3.15 3.36 -2.11
CA ILE A 64 4.60 3.24 -2.13
C ILE A 64 5.08 3.13 -3.57
N HIS A 65 5.75 4.19 -4.01
CA HIS A 65 6.46 4.21 -5.28
C HIS A 65 7.88 3.70 -5.10
N LEU A 66 8.16 2.51 -5.63
CA LEU A 66 9.50 1.94 -5.65
C LEU A 66 10.30 2.53 -6.80
N ASN A 67 11.60 2.72 -6.58
CA ASN A 67 12.52 3.12 -7.63
C ASN A 67 13.28 1.88 -8.11
N ALA A 68 13.28 1.69 -9.43
CA ALA A 68 14.01 0.61 -10.06
C ALA A 68 15.51 0.74 -9.73
N GLN A 69 16.11 -0.35 -9.28
CA GLN A 69 17.56 -0.49 -9.16
C GLN A 69 18.03 -1.75 -9.89
N PHE A 70 19.18 -2.31 -9.52
CA PHE A 70 19.77 -3.46 -10.21
C PHE A 70 19.05 -4.79 -9.92
N GLY A 71 18.30 -4.86 -8.82
CA GLY A 71 17.55 -6.05 -8.41
C GLY A 71 16.15 -6.14 -9.03
N LYS A 72 15.67 -7.38 -9.13
CA LYS A 72 14.30 -7.71 -9.58
C LYS A 72 13.25 -7.57 -8.47
N TYR A 73 13.69 -7.49 -7.22
CA TYR A 73 12.86 -7.42 -6.04
C TYR A 73 13.39 -6.39 -5.05
N CYS A 74 12.49 -5.84 -4.25
CA CYS A 74 12.74 -4.83 -3.24
C CYS A 74 12.26 -5.32 -1.88
N VAL A 75 13.09 -5.15 -0.85
CA VAL A 75 12.62 -5.19 0.54
C VAL A 75 12.17 -3.80 0.91
N VAL A 76 10.96 -3.68 1.47
CA VAL A 76 10.35 -2.42 1.86
C VAL A 76 10.01 -2.46 3.34
N THR A 77 10.61 -1.57 4.12
CA THR A 77 10.39 -1.46 5.57
C THR A 77 9.47 -0.29 5.89
N ALA A 78 9.07 -0.19 7.17
CA ALA A 78 8.25 0.90 7.68
C ALA A 78 8.75 2.29 7.20
N GLY A 79 7.81 3.17 6.87
CA GLY A 79 8.09 4.48 6.28
C GLY A 79 8.47 4.46 4.79
N GLY A 80 8.33 3.33 4.09
CA GLY A 80 8.53 3.24 2.64
C GLY A 80 10.00 3.17 2.21
N VAL A 81 10.92 2.94 3.14
CA VAL A 81 12.34 2.74 2.82
C VAL A 81 12.49 1.44 2.04
N SER A 82 13.11 1.51 0.85
CA SER A 82 13.24 0.38 -0.06
C SER A 82 14.69 0.07 -0.41
N ASP A 83 15.01 -1.23 -0.48
CA ASP A 83 16.28 -1.79 -0.93
C ASP A 83 16.01 -2.74 -2.10
N CYS A 84 16.28 -2.28 -3.32
CA CYS A 84 15.91 -2.94 -4.57
C CYS A 84 17.08 -3.68 -5.22
N ASN A 85 17.91 -4.37 -4.43
CA ASN A 85 19.11 -5.06 -4.90
C ASN A 85 18.96 -6.59 -4.97
N TYR A 86 17.75 -7.13 -4.72
CA TYR A 86 17.52 -8.57 -4.65
C TYR A 86 17.15 -9.13 -6.03
N THR A 87 17.83 -10.20 -6.45
CA THR A 87 17.57 -10.87 -7.74
C THR A 87 16.66 -12.08 -7.64
N ASP A 88 16.42 -12.58 -6.43
CA ASP A 88 15.67 -13.79 -6.10
C ASP A 88 14.51 -13.46 -5.13
N PRO A 89 13.28 -13.88 -5.43
CA PRO A 89 12.13 -13.58 -4.58
C PRO A 89 12.23 -14.24 -3.20
N GLY A 90 12.82 -15.45 -3.10
CA GLY A 90 12.95 -16.16 -1.83
C GLY A 90 13.87 -15.45 -0.84
N THR A 91 14.98 -14.89 -1.34
CA THR A 91 15.92 -14.08 -0.57
C THR A 91 15.29 -12.77 -0.13
N CYS A 92 14.55 -12.11 -1.02
CA CYS A 92 13.80 -10.90 -0.69
C CYS A 92 12.75 -11.16 0.40
N SER A 93 11.92 -12.19 0.26
CA SER A 93 10.91 -12.53 1.27
C SER A 93 11.53 -12.89 2.62
N ARG A 94 12.66 -13.62 2.63
CA ARG A 94 13.38 -13.96 3.86
C ARG A 94 13.93 -12.70 4.55
N GLU A 95 14.57 -11.82 3.81
CA GLU A 95 15.13 -10.56 4.33
C GLU A 95 14.04 -9.61 4.81
N ALA A 96 12.94 -9.51 4.07
CA ALA A 96 11.75 -8.78 4.47
C ALA A 96 11.23 -9.30 5.81
N ALA A 97 11.04 -10.61 5.96
CA ALA A 97 10.61 -11.21 7.22
C ALA A 97 11.58 -10.93 8.39
N GLN A 98 12.89 -10.91 8.14
CA GLN A 98 13.90 -10.59 9.15
C GLN A 98 13.90 -9.11 9.55
N LYS A 99 13.64 -8.22 8.60
CA LYS A 99 13.64 -6.76 8.79
C LYS A 99 12.26 -6.20 9.17
N GLY A 100 11.25 -7.06 9.30
CA GLY A 100 9.86 -6.64 9.52
C GLY A 100 9.30 -5.83 8.34
N GLY A 101 9.74 -6.13 7.12
CA GLY A 101 9.33 -5.49 5.87
C GLY A 101 8.43 -6.38 5.00
N ALA A 102 8.05 -5.86 3.84
CA ALA A 102 7.39 -6.57 2.76
C ALA A 102 8.36 -6.78 1.58
N CYS A 103 8.15 -7.84 0.81
CA CYS A 103 8.88 -8.08 -0.43
C CYS A 103 8.01 -7.74 -1.63
N ALA A 104 8.51 -6.89 -2.52
CA ALA A 104 7.79 -6.46 -3.71
C ALA A 104 8.66 -6.59 -4.98
N PRO A 105 8.05 -6.78 -6.17
CA PRO A 105 8.79 -6.69 -7.42
C PRO A 105 9.33 -5.28 -7.65
N SER A 106 10.58 -5.19 -8.12
CA SER A 106 11.20 -3.93 -8.52
C SER A 106 10.56 -3.43 -9.82
N PRO A 107 10.23 -2.13 -9.93
CA PRO A 107 9.73 -1.57 -11.17
C PRO A 107 10.78 -1.68 -12.28
N GLY A 108 10.34 -1.78 -13.54
CA GLY A 108 11.24 -1.89 -14.70
C GLY A 108 11.80 -3.30 -14.95
N HIS A 109 11.68 -4.22 -13.99
CA HIS A 109 11.87 -5.66 -14.22
C HIS A 109 10.52 -6.36 -14.33
N HIS A 110 9.68 -5.93 -15.28
CA HIS A 110 8.59 -6.78 -15.73
C HIS A 110 9.23 -8.06 -16.29
N PRO A 111 8.87 -9.28 -15.82
CA PRO A 111 9.09 -10.45 -16.65
C PRO A 111 8.44 -10.11 -17.98
N LEU A 112 9.19 -10.18 -19.09
CA LEU A 112 8.69 -9.89 -20.44
C LEU A 112 7.28 -10.45 -20.53
N GLN A 113 6.28 -9.59 -20.42
CA GLN A 113 4.91 -10.01 -20.56
C GLN A 113 4.87 -10.41 -22.03
N ALA A 114 4.67 -11.70 -22.31
CA ALA A 114 4.61 -12.18 -23.68
C ALA A 114 3.69 -11.22 -24.45
N PRO A 115 4.12 -10.68 -25.61
CA PRO A 115 3.35 -9.68 -26.33
C PRO A 115 1.90 -10.15 -26.39
N ASN A 116 0.97 -9.37 -25.84
CA ASN A 116 -0.43 -9.73 -25.89
C ASN A 116 -0.83 -9.78 -27.38
N PRO A 117 -1.14 -10.95 -27.96
CA PRO A 117 -1.42 -11.06 -29.38
C PRO A 117 -2.73 -10.36 -29.78
N TYR A 118 -3.51 -9.87 -28.80
CA TYR A 118 -4.75 -9.14 -28.98
C TYR A 118 -4.64 -7.65 -28.61
N SER A 119 -3.46 -7.14 -28.24
CA SER A 119 -3.28 -5.69 -28.14
C SER A 119 -3.22 -5.10 -29.55
N PRO A 120 -4.06 -4.09 -29.88
CA PRO A 120 -3.91 -3.36 -31.12
C PRO A 120 -2.55 -2.69 -31.07
N VAL A 121 -1.63 -3.17 -31.91
CA VAL A 121 -0.33 -2.56 -32.09
C VAL A 121 -0.61 -1.17 -32.68
N GLU A 122 -0.45 -0.10 -31.90
CA GLU A 122 -0.36 1.24 -32.49
C GLU A 122 0.95 1.28 -33.28
N GLY A 123 0.81 1.08 -34.59
CA GLY A 123 1.90 1.20 -35.54
C GLY A 123 2.38 2.64 -35.60
N TYR A 124 3.71 2.80 -35.58
CA TYR A 124 4.38 4.04 -35.98
C TYR A 124 4.28 4.26 -37.49
#